data_AF-A0A7L1TTN1-F1
#
_entry.id   AF-A0A7L1TTN1-F1
#
_cell.length_a   1.000
_cell.length_b   1.000
_cell.length_c   1.000
_cell.angle_alpha   90.00
_cell.angle_beta   90.00
_cell.angle_gamma   90.00
#
_symmetry.space_group_name_H-M   'P 1'
#
loop_
_entity.id
_entity.type
_entity.pdbx_description
1 polymer ?
#
loop_
_entity_poly.entity_id
_entity_poly.type
_entity_poly.pdbx_seq_one_letter_code
_entity_poly.pdbx_strand_id
1 'polypeptide(L)'
;SPLFPQVPFLQVKGPLLVVQLLETTLLCLVNYASLVATNAARFRLLAGPDMKLVEMGLRRAQGPDGALSASKYSYIGGFDCTSNILAGKLYGIPVRGTIAHSFIMSFRCLEEVQPRELPPRAGGDPVDLAGLAVSWLQRVCDLLQTPPGKANQGELAAFVSYAVTFPCDFQGLLDTYCVKRSGLPNFCAVALALHQLGYQAIGVRLDSGDLAKQSKEIRAVFRACAAHFQVPWFGTIPIAVSNDISEQSLEEFRREGSEIDMIGIGTNLVTCPLQPSLGCVYKLVEVNGSPCLKLTEDEEKMTIPGRKAVYRLYDAAGHPFMDLMALEEEPLPSAGQELGIRVLGRLEETTKVIPTTVEPLHHTYFRDGQVCEPLPSLPEVRTHAQVSLSLLSPAHRRLQEPQPYPV
;
A
#
# COMPACT_ATOMS: atom_id res chain seq x y z
N SER A 1 7.02 -0.21 14.75
CA SER A 1 7.49 1.10 15.23
C SER A 1 8.37 1.75 14.17
N PRO A 2 8.35 3.10 14.02
CA PRO A 2 9.36 3.85 13.30
C PRO A 2 10.74 3.58 13.90
N LEU A 3 11.74 3.49 13.04
CA LEU A 3 13.13 3.27 13.40
C LEU A 3 13.96 4.36 12.74
N PHE A 4 15.04 4.75 13.41
CA PHE A 4 15.92 5.81 12.94
C PHE A 4 17.34 5.29 12.71
N PRO A 5 18.12 5.94 11.84
CA PRO A 5 19.50 5.55 11.58
C PRO A 5 20.32 5.47 12.88
N GLN A 6 21.32 4.59 12.89
CA GLN A 6 22.27 4.42 14.00
C GLN A 6 21.68 3.86 15.31
N VAL A 7 20.37 3.55 15.35
CA VAL A 7 19.72 2.85 16.46
C VAL A 7 19.69 1.34 16.18
N PRO A 8 20.14 0.46 17.10
CA PRO A 8 20.03 -0.97 16.93
C PRO A 8 18.56 -1.39 16.83
N PHE A 9 18.17 -2.01 15.71
CA PHE A 9 16.82 -2.55 15.53
C PHE A 9 16.66 -3.94 16.16
N LEU A 10 17.67 -4.80 16.02
CA LEU A 10 17.67 -6.17 16.49
C LEU A 10 18.99 -6.45 17.22
N GLN A 11 18.91 -7.19 18.32
CA GLN A 11 20.07 -7.71 19.04
C GLN A 11 20.01 -9.24 19.07
N VAL A 12 21.14 -9.87 18.77
CA VAL A 12 21.27 -11.33 18.75
C VAL A 12 22.43 -11.71 19.65
N LYS A 13 22.17 -12.56 20.64
CA LYS A 13 23.14 -13.02 21.64
C LYS A 13 23.19 -14.54 21.63
N GLY A 14 24.40 -15.10 21.64
CA GLY A 14 24.61 -16.54 21.64
C GLY A 14 26.03 -16.93 21.26
N PRO A 15 26.29 -18.23 21.02
CA PRO A 15 27.58 -18.70 20.56
C PRO A 15 28.00 -17.98 19.27
N LEU A 16 29.24 -17.48 19.23
CA LEU A 16 29.73 -16.60 18.17
C LEU A 16 29.46 -17.16 16.77
N LEU A 17 29.79 -18.43 16.53
CA LEU A 17 29.58 -19.06 15.23
C LEU A 17 28.11 -19.07 14.81
N VAL A 18 27.19 -19.33 15.76
CA VAL A 18 25.75 -19.41 15.47
C VAL A 18 25.19 -18.04 15.11
N VAL A 19 25.47 -17.01 15.91
CA VAL A 19 24.96 -15.67 15.66
C VAL A 19 25.55 -15.03 14.40
N GLN A 20 26.79 -15.40 14.05
CA GLN A 20 27.43 -14.95 12.82
C GLN A 20 26.77 -15.54 11.57
N LEU A 21 26.32 -16.79 11.61
CA LEU A 21 25.60 -17.43 10.49
C LEU A 21 24.26 -16.75 10.19
N LEU A 22 23.65 -16.08 11.18
CA LEU A 22 22.36 -15.42 11.03
C LEU A 22 22.45 -14.06 10.30
N GLU A 23 23.64 -13.46 10.22
CA GLU A 23 23.85 -12.11 9.66
C GLU A 23 23.19 -11.95 8.29
N THR A 24 23.53 -12.82 7.33
CA THR A 24 23.06 -12.70 5.95
C THR A 24 21.54 -12.84 5.85
N THR A 25 20.96 -13.82 6.53
CA THR A 25 19.52 -14.08 6.51
C THR A 25 18.74 -12.95 7.16
N LEU A 26 19.18 -12.48 8.35
CA LEU A 26 18.52 -11.38 9.05
C LEU A 26 18.60 -10.09 8.24
N LEU A 27 19.76 -9.77 7.66
CA LEU A 27 19.89 -8.59 6.80
C LEU A 27 18.98 -8.65 5.59
N CYS A 28 18.86 -9.80 4.92
CA CYS A 28 17.96 -9.96 3.78
C CYS A 28 16.50 -9.72 4.16
N LEU A 29 16.03 -10.41 5.21
CA LEU A 29 14.63 -10.35 5.65
C LEU A 29 14.26 -8.96 6.17
N VAL A 30 15.11 -8.37 7.02
CA VAL A 30 14.83 -7.09 7.68
C VAL A 30 14.94 -5.92 6.72
N ASN A 31 15.96 -5.87 5.85
CA ASN A 31 16.10 -4.76 4.90
C ASN A 31 14.87 -4.69 3.99
N TYR A 32 14.48 -5.80 3.36
CA TYR A 32 13.39 -5.79 2.40
C TYR A 32 12.04 -5.48 3.05
N ALA A 33 11.76 -6.12 4.19
CA ALA A 33 10.53 -5.91 4.95
C ALA A 33 10.34 -4.45 5.35
N SER A 34 11.37 -3.88 5.98
CA SER A 34 11.35 -2.49 6.46
C SER A 34 11.28 -1.50 5.30
N LEU A 35 11.97 -1.80 4.18
CA LEU A 35 11.97 -0.93 3.00
C LEU A 35 10.57 -0.82 2.40
N VAL A 36 9.92 -1.94 2.12
CA VAL A 36 8.58 -1.95 1.51
C VAL A 36 7.55 -1.35 2.45
N ALA A 37 7.62 -1.64 3.76
CA ALA A 37 6.71 -1.03 4.74
C ALA A 37 6.89 0.49 4.82
N THR A 38 8.13 0.97 4.79
CA THR A 38 8.43 2.41 4.78
C THR A 38 7.93 3.08 3.52
N ASN A 39 8.18 2.49 2.35
CA ASN A 39 7.72 3.01 1.07
C ASN A 39 6.18 3.06 1.02
N ALA A 40 5.51 2.00 1.48
CA ALA A 40 4.06 1.97 1.60
C ALA A 40 3.50 3.06 2.54
N ALA A 41 4.19 3.34 3.65
CA ALA A 41 3.84 4.43 4.55
C ALA A 41 3.98 5.81 3.89
N ARG A 42 5.01 6.02 3.06
CA ARG A 42 5.18 7.26 2.27
C ARG A 42 4.02 7.47 1.29
N PHE A 43 3.67 6.43 0.53
CA PHE A 43 2.48 6.44 -0.34
C PHE A 43 1.20 6.73 0.43
N ARG A 44 1.00 6.12 1.61
CA ARG A 44 -0.15 6.40 2.48
C ARG A 44 -0.18 7.86 2.96
N LEU A 45 0.97 8.44 3.33
CA LEU A 45 1.06 9.85 3.73
C LEU A 45 0.65 10.79 2.59
N LEU A 46 1.10 10.50 1.36
CA LEU A 46 0.75 11.28 0.16
C LEU A 46 -0.71 11.10 -0.27
N ALA A 47 -1.24 9.89 -0.19
CA ALA A 47 -2.62 9.61 -0.59
C ALA A 47 -3.63 10.15 0.44
N GLY A 48 -3.25 10.21 1.72
CA GLY A 48 -4.15 10.51 2.83
C GLY A 48 -4.89 9.26 3.34
N PRO A 49 -5.67 9.38 4.43
CA PRO A 49 -6.32 8.24 5.07
C PRO A 49 -7.51 7.68 4.28
N ASP A 50 -8.21 8.52 3.51
CA ASP A 50 -9.49 8.15 2.88
C ASP A 50 -9.31 7.44 1.54
N MET A 51 -8.26 7.79 0.80
CA MET A 51 -7.95 7.20 -0.50
C MET A 51 -7.68 5.69 -0.37
N LYS A 52 -8.33 4.87 -1.19
CA LYS A 52 -8.09 3.41 -1.17
C LYS A 52 -6.83 3.06 -1.93
N LEU A 53 -5.90 2.39 -1.26
CA LEU A 53 -4.64 1.95 -1.86
C LEU A 53 -4.61 0.43 -2.03
N VAL A 54 -4.26 -0.01 -3.25
CA VAL A 54 -4.16 -1.43 -3.62
C VAL A 54 -2.75 -1.77 -4.06
N GLU A 55 -2.16 -2.80 -3.46
CA GLU A 55 -0.87 -3.33 -3.88
C GLU A 55 -1.08 -4.24 -5.10
N MET A 56 -0.46 -3.88 -6.23
CA MET A 56 -0.59 -4.58 -7.52
C MET A 56 0.77 -4.92 -8.16
N GLY A 57 1.82 -4.98 -7.34
CA GLY A 57 3.22 -5.14 -7.73
C GLY A 57 3.70 -6.58 -7.84
N LEU A 58 2.89 -7.58 -7.49
CA LEU A 58 3.24 -9.02 -7.55
C LEU A 58 4.08 -9.41 -8.79
N ARG A 59 3.71 -8.93 -9.98
CA ARG A 59 4.38 -9.27 -11.25
C ARG A 59 5.77 -8.65 -11.44
N ARG A 60 6.18 -7.73 -10.56
CA ARG A 60 7.47 -7.00 -10.59
C ARG A 60 8.26 -7.15 -9.29
N ALA A 61 7.67 -7.76 -8.26
CA ALA A 61 8.35 -8.02 -7.00
C ALA A 61 9.57 -8.95 -7.23
N GLN A 62 10.63 -8.73 -6.47
CA GLN A 62 11.94 -9.33 -6.74
C GLN A 62 12.11 -10.66 -5.98
N GLY A 63 12.33 -11.75 -6.71
CA GLY A 63 12.57 -13.08 -6.15
C GLY A 63 11.30 -13.89 -5.86
N PRO A 64 11.44 -15.19 -5.53
CA PRO A 64 10.31 -16.11 -5.36
C PRO A 64 9.38 -15.71 -4.20
N ASP A 65 9.93 -15.24 -3.08
CA ASP A 65 9.16 -14.77 -1.91
C ASP A 65 8.85 -13.27 -1.96
N GLY A 66 9.38 -12.56 -2.97
CA GLY A 66 9.29 -11.10 -3.08
C GLY A 66 7.85 -10.62 -3.13
N ALA A 67 7.00 -11.27 -3.93
CA ALA A 67 5.59 -10.91 -4.05
C ALA A 67 4.82 -11.07 -2.73
N LEU A 68 5.01 -12.20 -2.03
CA LEU A 68 4.32 -12.46 -0.77
C LEU A 68 4.75 -11.49 0.33
N SER A 69 6.06 -11.26 0.42
CA SER A 69 6.65 -10.32 1.37
C SER A 69 6.19 -8.89 1.08
N ALA A 70 6.24 -8.47 -0.19
CA ALA A 70 5.80 -7.14 -0.60
C ALA A 70 4.35 -6.87 -0.17
N SER A 71 3.42 -7.77 -0.50
CA SER A 71 2.01 -7.62 -0.13
C SER A 71 1.81 -7.49 1.39
N LYS A 72 2.51 -8.31 2.18
CA LYS A 72 2.45 -8.27 3.66
C LYS A 72 2.93 -6.93 4.21
N TYR A 73 4.10 -6.47 3.77
CA TYR A 73 4.72 -5.26 4.31
C TYR A 73 4.09 -3.98 3.75
N SER A 74 3.55 -3.99 2.53
CA SER A 74 2.73 -2.90 2.01
C SER A 74 1.45 -2.72 2.83
N TYR A 75 0.80 -3.81 3.23
CA TYR A 75 -0.37 -3.76 4.10
C TYR A 75 -0.05 -3.16 5.48
N ILE A 76 1.07 -3.59 6.10
CA ILE A 76 1.57 -3.00 7.36
C ILE A 76 1.82 -1.50 7.20
N GLY A 77 2.47 -1.10 6.11
CA GLY A 77 2.80 0.31 5.83
C GLY A 77 1.57 1.18 5.54
N GLY A 78 0.42 0.57 5.24
CA GLY A 78 -0.85 1.28 5.22
C GLY A 78 -1.73 1.03 4.00
N PHE A 79 -1.36 0.14 3.07
CA PHE A 79 -2.23 -0.26 1.96
C PHE A 79 -3.44 -1.05 2.45
N ASP A 80 -4.56 -0.96 1.73
CA ASP A 80 -5.84 -1.51 2.19
C ASP A 80 -6.09 -2.93 1.70
N CYS A 81 -5.58 -3.26 0.52
CA CYS A 81 -5.77 -4.55 -0.12
C CYS A 81 -4.63 -4.89 -1.08
N THR A 82 -4.60 -6.13 -1.55
CA THR A 82 -3.59 -6.65 -2.48
C THR A 82 -4.24 -7.46 -3.60
N SER A 83 -3.59 -7.55 -4.76
CA SER A 83 -3.96 -8.51 -5.80
C SER A 83 -3.41 -9.92 -5.55
N ASN A 84 -2.56 -10.10 -4.54
CA ASN A 84 -1.90 -11.36 -4.22
C ASN A 84 -2.81 -12.30 -3.41
N ILE A 85 -3.37 -13.31 -4.08
CA ILE A 85 -4.26 -14.31 -3.47
C ILE A 85 -3.54 -15.10 -2.36
N LEU A 86 -2.24 -15.40 -2.51
CA LEU A 86 -1.49 -16.12 -1.50
C LEU A 86 -1.35 -15.31 -0.20
N ALA A 87 -1.14 -13.99 -0.33
CA ALA A 87 -1.11 -13.09 0.82
C ALA A 87 -2.49 -13.01 1.51
N GLY A 88 -3.58 -13.02 0.74
CA GLY A 88 -4.92 -13.14 1.29
C GLY A 88 -5.14 -14.44 2.06
N LYS A 89 -4.70 -15.57 1.49
CA LYS A 89 -4.81 -16.90 2.11
C LYS A 89 -4.02 -17.01 3.41
N LEU A 90 -2.76 -16.57 3.41
CA LEU A 90 -1.84 -16.77 4.55
C LEU A 90 -2.00 -15.74 5.65
N TYR A 91 -2.35 -14.50 5.30
CA TYR A 91 -2.34 -13.38 6.23
C TYR A 91 -3.70 -12.70 6.43
N GLY A 92 -4.75 -13.15 5.72
CA GLY A 92 -6.08 -12.53 5.80
C GLY A 92 -6.13 -11.12 5.23
N ILE A 93 -5.15 -10.71 4.40
CA ILE A 93 -5.15 -9.40 3.77
C ILE A 93 -6.31 -9.34 2.75
N PRO A 94 -7.15 -8.29 2.75
CA PRO A 94 -8.22 -8.15 1.78
C PRO A 94 -7.69 -8.24 0.35
N VAL A 95 -8.29 -9.11 -0.46
CA VAL A 95 -7.89 -9.29 -1.86
C VAL A 95 -8.79 -8.48 -2.77
N ARG A 96 -8.19 -7.70 -3.67
CA ARG A 96 -8.89 -6.98 -4.73
C ARG A 96 -8.13 -7.16 -6.05
N GLY A 97 -8.87 -7.47 -7.09
CA GLY A 97 -8.36 -7.65 -8.44
C GLY A 97 -9.37 -7.13 -9.45
N THR A 98 -8.88 -6.82 -10.65
CA THR A 98 -9.71 -6.34 -11.74
C THR A 98 -9.58 -7.22 -12.99
N ILE A 99 -10.30 -6.84 -14.03
CA ILE A 99 -10.16 -7.41 -15.37
C ILE A 99 -8.80 -7.00 -15.96
N ALA A 100 -8.23 -7.86 -16.81
CA ALA A 100 -7.00 -7.60 -17.57
C ALA A 100 -7.31 -7.29 -19.04
N HIS A 101 -6.45 -6.51 -19.70
CA HIS A 101 -6.60 -6.20 -21.13
C HIS A 101 -6.66 -7.46 -22.00
N SER A 102 -5.93 -8.52 -21.65
CA SER A 102 -5.95 -9.79 -22.39
C SER A 102 -7.33 -10.44 -22.43
N PHE A 103 -8.12 -10.31 -21.35
CA PHE A 103 -9.50 -10.78 -21.31
C PHE A 103 -10.41 -9.94 -22.22
N ILE A 104 -10.24 -8.61 -22.23
CA ILE A 104 -11.03 -7.75 -23.14
C ILE A 104 -10.70 -8.07 -24.60
N MET A 105 -9.41 -8.23 -24.91
CA MET A 105 -8.93 -8.47 -26.27
C MET A 105 -9.22 -9.88 -26.80
N SER A 106 -9.62 -10.83 -25.95
CA SER A 106 -9.94 -12.19 -26.40
C SER A 106 -11.28 -12.29 -27.10
N PHE A 107 -12.12 -11.24 -27.04
CA PHE A 107 -13.43 -11.21 -27.68
C PHE A 107 -13.40 -10.39 -28.98
N ARG A 108 -14.11 -10.87 -29.99
CA ARG A 108 -14.27 -10.19 -31.29
C ARG A 108 -15.67 -9.64 -31.50
N CYS A 109 -16.69 -10.35 -31.01
CA CYS A 109 -18.08 -10.00 -31.22
C CYS A 109 -18.99 -10.60 -30.12
N LEU A 110 -20.26 -10.19 -30.11
CA LEU A 110 -21.22 -10.58 -29.07
C LEU A 110 -21.64 -12.06 -29.15
N GLU A 111 -21.48 -12.68 -30.31
CA GLU A 111 -21.81 -14.10 -30.53
C GLU A 111 -20.90 -15.04 -29.72
N GLU A 112 -19.73 -14.57 -29.29
CA GLU A 112 -18.79 -15.32 -28.46
C GLU A 112 -19.18 -15.34 -26.97
N VAL A 113 -20.20 -14.57 -26.56
CA VAL A 113 -20.67 -14.53 -25.17
C VAL A 113 -21.47 -15.79 -24.85
N GLN A 114 -20.90 -16.66 -24.02
CA GLN A 114 -21.57 -17.86 -23.51
C GLN A 114 -21.18 -18.11 -22.04
N PRO A 115 -22.15 -18.22 -21.10
CA PRO A 115 -23.58 -17.95 -21.27
C PRO A 115 -23.87 -16.45 -21.49
N ARG A 116 -25.00 -16.14 -22.15
CA ARG A 116 -25.45 -14.75 -22.42
C ARG A 116 -26.66 -14.31 -21.59
N GLU A 117 -27.30 -15.24 -20.89
CA GLU A 117 -28.48 -14.98 -20.07
C GLU A 117 -28.09 -14.77 -18.62
N LEU A 118 -28.81 -13.87 -17.93
CA LEU A 118 -28.63 -13.60 -16.51
C LEU A 118 -30.01 -13.53 -15.84
N PRO A 119 -30.26 -14.33 -14.77
CA PRO A 119 -31.51 -14.22 -14.02
C PRO A 119 -31.56 -12.93 -13.21
N PRO A 120 -32.75 -12.30 -13.04
CA PRO A 120 -32.92 -11.17 -12.15
C PRO A 120 -32.57 -11.53 -10.70
N ARG A 121 -32.01 -10.57 -9.95
CA ARG A 121 -31.61 -10.77 -8.55
C ARG A 121 -32.78 -11.14 -7.63
N ALA A 122 -33.98 -10.63 -7.92
CA ALA A 122 -35.20 -10.91 -7.16
C ALA A 122 -35.82 -12.28 -7.47
N GLY A 123 -35.22 -13.08 -8.37
CA GLY A 123 -35.80 -14.28 -8.93
C GLY A 123 -36.64 -13.98 -10.19
N GLY A 124 -36.73 -14.96 -11.08
CA GLY A 124 -37.42 -14.85 -12.38
C GLY A 124 -36.70 -15.60 -13.48
N ASP A 125 -37.29 -15.57 -14.68
CA ASP A 125 -36.69 -16.21 -15.86
C ASP A 125 -35.40 -15.48 -16.30
N PRO A 126 -34.37 -16.21 -16.78
CA PRO A 126 -33.17 -15.61 -17.32
C PRO A 126 -33.46 -14.64 -18.47
N VAL A 127 -32.77 -13.50 -18.47
CA VAL A 127 -32.89 -12.45 -19.49
C VAL A 127 -31.63 -12.43 -20.34
N ASP A 128 -31.76 -12.28 -21.66
CA ASP A 128 -30.61 -12.06 -22.57
C ASP A 128 -29.90 -10.73 -22.25
N LEU A 129 -28.84 -10.81 -21.44
CA LEU A 129 -28.08 -9.64 -21.01
C LEU A 129 -27.35 -9.00 -22.19
N ALA A 130 -26.90 -9.80 -23.17
CA ALA A 130 -26.23 -9.28 -24.35
C ALA A 130 -27.17 -8.40 -25.18
N GLY A 131 -28.39 -8.87 -25.47
CA GLY A 131 -29.41 -8.09 -26.18
C GLY A 131 -29.82 -6.83 -25.40
N LEU A 132 -29.94 -6.95 -24.08
CA LEU A 132 -30.25 -5.83 -23.21
C LEU A 132 -29.15 -4.76 -23.21
N ALA A 133 -27.88 -5.18 -23.16
CA ALA A 133 -26.72 -4.30 -23.20
C ALA A 133 -26.63 -3.54 -24.55
N VAL A 134 -26.91 -4.19 -25.68
CA VAL A 134 -26.99 -3.50 -26.99
C VAL A 134 -28.07 -2.43 -27.00
N SER A 135 -29.24 -2.73 -26.43
CA SER A 135 -30.35 -1.77 -26.33
C SER A 135 -29.99 -0.56 -25.47
N TRP A 136 -29.29 -0.79 -24.36
CA TRP A 136 -28.78 0.30 -23.50
C TRP A 136 -27.64 1.08 -24.13
N LEU A 137 -26.76 0.43 -24.90
CA LEU A 137 -25.67 1.09 -25.58
C LEU A 137 -26.19 2.17 -26.52
N GLN A 138 -27.26 1.90 -27.27
CA GLN A 138 -27.90 2.91 -28.12
C GLN A 138 -28.32 4.14 -27.31
N ARG A 139 -29.03 3.94 -26.19
CA ARG A 139 -29.51 5.04 -25.32
C ARG A 139 -28.36 5.84 -24.70
N VAL A 140 -27.31 5.15 -24.25
CA VAL A 140 -26.10 5.79 -23.70
C VAL A 140 -25.39 6.60 -24.77
N CYS A 141 -25.22 6.03 -25.96
CA CYS A 141 -24.62 6.72 -27.11
C CYS A 141 -25.38 7.98 -27.50
N ASP A 142 -26.72 7.94 -27.47
CA ASP A 142 -27.57 9.11 -27.74
C ASP A 142 -27.34 10.21 -26.69
N LEU A 143 -27.29 9.85 -25.40
CA LEU A 143 -26.98 10.78 -24.31
C LEU A 143 -25.58 11.40 -24.44
N LEU A 144 -24.59 10.58 -24.80
CA LEU A 144 -23.19 10.98 -24.94
C LEU A 144 -22.86 11.60 -26.30
N GLN A 145 -23.85 11.73 -27.21
CA GLN A 145 -23.67 12.20 -28.58
C GLN A 145 -22.53 11.47 -29.31
N THR A 146 -22.38 10.17 -29.04
CA THR A 146 -21.31 9.32 -29.59
C THR A 146 -21.92 8.29 -30.52
N PRO A 147 -21.47 8.17 -31.79
CA PRO A 147 -22.03 7.18 -32.70
C PRO A 147 -21.88 5.74 -32.16
N PRO A 148 -22.96 4.94 -32.06
CA PRO A 148 -22.92 3.58 -31.52
C PRO A 148 -21.89 2.68 -32.21
N GLY A 149 -21.71 2.82 -33.53
CA GLY A 149 -20.74 2.06 -34.31
C GLY A 149 -19.26 2.37 -34.00
N LYS A 150 -18.97 3.33 -33.11
CA LYS A 150 -17.60 3.57 -32.62
C LYS A 150 -17.24 2.75 -31.40
N ALA A 151 -18.22 2.19 -30.69
CA ALA A 151 -17.96 1.31 -29.57
C ALA A 151 -17.53 -0.08 -30.07
N ASN A 152 -16.46 -0.62 -29.50
CA ASN A 152 -15.93 -1.91 -29.90
C ASN A 152 -16.87 -3.03 -29.40
N GLN A 153 -17.35 -3.86 -30.32
CA GLN A 153 -18.28 -4.96 -30.01
C GLN A 153 -17.63 -6.08 -29.19
N GLY A 154 -16.35 -6.38 -29.43
CA GLY A 154 -15.59 -7.33 -28.63
C GLY A 154 -15.42 -6.85 -27.18
N GLU A 155 -15.17 -5.55 -26.98
CA GLU A 155 -15.12 -4.97 -25.63
C GLU A 155 -16.47 -5.04 -24.90
N LEU A 156 -17.58 -4.77 -25.62
CA LEU A 156 -18.92 -4.96 -25.07
C LEU A 156 -19.16 -6.44 -24.70
N ALA A 157 -18.79 -7.36 -25.59
CA ALA A 157 -18.91 -8.80 -25.37
C ALA A 157 -18.14 -9.26 -24.12
N ALA A 158 -16.91 -8.77 -23.95
CA ALA A 158 -16.10 -9.05 -22.77
C ALA A 158 -16.77 -8.54 -21.48
N PHE A 159 -17.31 -7.32 -21.48
CA PHE A 159 -18.04 -6.79 -20.32
C PHE A 159 -19.31 -7.57 -20.02
N VAL A 160 -20.10 -7.95 -21.03
CA VAL A 160 -21.28 -8.80 -20.82
C VAL A 160 -20.86 -10.16 -20.27
N SER A 161 -19.86 -10.82 -20.85
CA SER A 161 -19.33 -12.10 -20.36
C SER A 161 -18.89 -12.03 -18.89
N TYR A 162 -18.18 -10.97 -18.52
CA TYR A 162 -17.79 -10.74 -17.13
C TYR A 162 -19.00 -10.46 -16.22
N ALA A 163 -19.98 -9.67 -16.68
CA ALA A 163 -21.19 -9.36 -15.95
C ALA A 163 -22.09 -10.58 -15.70
N VAL A 164 -22.21 -11.50 -16.66
CA VAL A 164 -22.96 -12.74 -16.47
C VAL A 164 -22.30 -13.62 -15.40
N THR A 165 -20.96 -13.65 -15.37
CA THR A 165 -20.19 -14.46 -14.40
C THR A 165 -20.15 -13.83 -13.01
N PHE A 166 -20.02 -12.50 -12.93
CA PHE A 166 -19.83 -11.73 -11.70
C PHE A 166 -20.85 -10.58 -11.59
N PRO A 167 -22.16 -10.85 -11.56
CA PRO A 167 -23.18 -9.81 -11.63
C PRO A 167 -23.19 -8.89 -10.40
N CYS A 168 -22.76 -9.38 -9.24
CA CYS A 168 -22.62 -8.58 -8.01
C CYS A 168 -21.29 -7.83 -7.90
N ASP A 169 -20.30 -8.19 -8.73
CA ASP A 169 -18.92 -7.67 -8.68
C ASP A 169 -18.47 -7.16 -10.06
N PHE A 170 -19.42 -6.69 -10.87
CA PHE A 170 -19.15 -6.21 -12.22
C PHE A 170 -18.34 -4.92 -12.19
N GLN A 171 -17.23 -4.90 -12.94
CA GLN A 171 -16.34 -3.75 -13.08
C GLN A 171 -15.86 -3.62 -14.52
N GLY A 172 -15.54 -2.40 -14.96
CA GLY A 172 -15.10 -2.14 -16.35
C GLY A 172 -13.65 -1.69 -16.46
N LEU A 173 -12.87 -2.27 -17.37
CA LEU A 173 -11.55 -1.77 -17.77
C LEU A 173 -11.69 -0.91 -19.04
N LEU A 174 -11.60 0.41 -18.90
CA LEU A 174 -12.15 1.33 -19.91
C LEU A 174 -11.20 1.68 -21.05
N ASP A 175 -9.91 1.41 -20.91
CA ASP A 175 -8.86 1.97 -21.76
C ASP A 175 -8.17 0.93 -22.67
N THR A 176 -8.84 -0.20 -22.95
CA THR A 176 -8.30 -1.18 -23.91
C THR A 176 -8.25 -0.64 -25.33
N TYR A 177 -9.29 0.09 -25.77
CA TYR A 177 -9.34 0.70 -27.10
C TYR A 177 -9.45 2.22 -27.07
N CYS A 178 -10.51 2.74 -26.45
CA CYS A 178 -10.73 4.18 -26.32
C CYS A 178 -11.74 4.42 -25.21
N VAL A 179 -11.33 5.11 -24.15
CA VAL A 179 -12.19 5.41 -22.99
C VAL A 179 -13.49 6.09 -23.43
N LYS A 180 -13.41 7.21 -24.15
CA LYS A 180 -14.59 8.02 -24.49
C LYS A 180 -15.52 7.37 -25.49
N ARG A 181 -14.98 6.70 -26.51
CA ARG A 181 -15.76 6.21 -27.65
C ARG A 181 -16.16 4.74 -27.55
N SER A 182 -15.58 3.99 -26.62
CA SER A 182 -15.75 2.54 -26.52
C SER A 182 -15.95 2.09 -25.08
N GLY A 183 -14.91 2.17 -24.24
CA GLY A 183 -14.93 1.57 -22.91
C GLY A 183 -16.02 2.15 -22.01
N LEU A 184 -16.13 3.48 -21.95
CA LEU A 184 -17.11 4.16 -21.11
C LEU A 184 -18.56 3.94 -21.60
N PRO A 185 -18.90 4.12 -22.90
CA PRO A 185 -20.22 3.75 -23.41
C PRO A 185 -20.59 2.28 -23.15
N ASN A 186 -19.68 1.35 -23.42
CA ASN A 186 -19.89 -0.09 -23.22
C ASN A 186 -20.12 -0.43 -21.74
N PHE A 187 -19.29 0.12 -20.84
CA PHE A 187 -19.46 -0.07 -19.40
C PHE A 187 -20.82 0.46 -18.94
N CYS A 188 -21.17 1.68 -19.34
CA CYS A 188 -22.45 2.28 -18.95
C CYS A 188 -23.64 1.46 -19.44
N ALA A 189 -23.56 0.93 -20.66
CA ALA A 189 -24.60 0.08 -21.23
C ALA A 189 -24.81 -1.20 -20.39
N VAL A 190 -23.73 -1.90 -20.05
CA VAL A 190 -23.80 -3.14 -19.25
C VAL A 190 -24.22 -2.85 -17.81
N ALA A 191 -23.72 -1.78 -17.20
CA ALA A 191 -24.08 -1.39 -15.84
C ALA A 191 -25.58 -1.02 -15.72
N LEU A 192 -26.16 -0.34 -16.72
CA LEU A 192 -27.60 -0.04 -16.76
C LEU A 192 -28.45 -1.29 -17.06
N ALA A 193 -27.96 -2.20 -17.90
CA ALA A 193 -28.61 -3.49 -18.11
C ALA A 193 -28.65 -4.32 -16.81
N LEU A 194 -27.55 -4.38 -16.09
CA LEU A 194 -27.47 -4.99 -14.76
C LEU A 194 -28.40 -4.32 -13.75
N HIS A 195 -28.52 -3.00 -13.79
CA HIS A 195 -29.43 -2.25 -12.93
C HIS A 195 -30.87 -2.71 -13.08
N GLN A 196 -31.34 -2.91 -14.32
CA GLN A 196 -32.70 -3.40 -14.58
C GLN A 196 -32.96 -4.79 -14.02
N LEU A 197 -31.91 -5.61 -13.88
CA LEU A 197 -31.99 -6.94 -13.29
C LEU A 197 -31.75 -6.94 -11.76
N GLY A 198 -31.61 -5.77 -11.14
CA GLY A 198 -31.44 -5.62 -9.69
C GLY A 198 -29.99 -5.74 -9.19
N TYR A 199 -29.01 -5.68 -10.10
CA TYR A 199 -27.58 -5.69 -9.79
C TYR A 199 -26.98 -4.27 -9.85
N GLN A 200 -25.78 -4.11 -9.31
CA GLN A 200 -25.04 -2.85 -9.33
C GLN A 200 -23.58 -3.09 -9.71
N ALA A 201 -23.05 -2.23 -10.57
CA ALA A 201 -21.63 -2.24 -10.89
C ALA A 201 -20.81 -1.71 -9.70
N ILE A 202 -19.62 -2.28 -9.48
CA ILE A 202 -18.78 -1.94 -8.33
C ILE A 202 -17.65 -0.96 -8.65
N GLY A 203 -17.37 -0.69 -9.93
CA GLY A 203 -16.34 0.29 -10.30
C GLY A 203 -15.84 0.20 -11.73
N VAL A 204 -14.93 1.10 -12.07
CA VAL A 204 -14.16 1.09 -13.32
C VAL A 204 -12.67 1.24 -13.04
N ARG A 205 -11.83 0.80 -13.99
CA ARG A 205 -10.37 0.97 -13.95
C ARG A 205 -9.86 1.67 -15.21
N LEU A 206 -8.91 2.57 -15.02
CA LEU A 206 -8.03 3.13 -16.06
C LEU A 206 -6.58 2.71 -15.80
N ASP A 207 -5.83 2.40 -16.86
CA ASP A 207 -4.41 2.00 -16.80
C ASP A 207 -3.53 2.89 -17.72
N SER A 208 -4.05 3.95 -18.32
CA SER A 208 -3.30 4.79 -19.26
C SER A 208 -3.96 6.15 -19.50
N GLY A 209 -3.16 7.09 -20.01
CA GLY A 209 -3.58 8.45 -20.34
C GLY A 209 -3.42 9.43 -19.19
N ASP A 210 -4.10 10.57 -19.30
CA ASP A 210 -4.19 11.58 -18.25
C ASP A 210 -5.27 11.16 -17.24
N LEU A 211 -4.84 10.37 -16.25
CA LEU A 211 -5.71 9.74 -15.27
C LEU A 211 -6.53 10.75 -14.45
N ALA A 212 -5.92 11.88 -14.07
CA ALA A 212 -6.60 12.93 -13.32
C ALA A 212 -7.71 13.57 -14.14
N LYS A 213 -7.43 13.95 -15.39
CA LYS A 213 -8.44 14.50 -16.30
C LYS A 213 -9.52 13.50 -16.65
N GLN A 214 -9.13 12.27 -17.01
CA GLN A 214 -10.08 11.22 -17.41
C GLN A 214 -11.00 10.84 -16.25
N SER A 215 -10.53 10.83 -15.00
CA SER A 215 -11.40 10.58 -13.83
C SER A 215 -12.54 11.59 -13.74
N LYS A 216 -12.25 12.88 -13.95
CA LYS A 216 -13.25 13.96 -13.95
C LYS A 216 -14.26 13.81 -15.09
N GLU A 217 -13.78 13.48 -16.29
CA GLU A 217 -14.63 13.24 -17.45
C GLU A 217 -15.56 12.03 -17.26
N ILE A 218 -15.05 10.93 -16.70
CA ILE A 218 -15.83 9.73 -16.36
C ILE A 218 -16.88 10.07 -15.30
N ARG A 219 -16.50 10.78 -14.23
CA ARG A 219 -17.45 11.17 -13.18
C ARG A 219 -18.57 12.04 -13.73
N ALA A 220 -18.27 12.96 -14.64
CA ALA A 220 -19.28 13.80 -15.29
C ALA A 220 -20.29 12.94 -16.08
N VAL A 221 -19.81 11.94 -16.83
CA VAL A 221 -20.67 10.99 -17.56
C VAL A 221 -21.51 10.15 -16.58
N PHE A 222 -20.92 9.66 -15.50
CA PHE A 222 -21.66 8.91 -14.48
C PHE A 222 -22.78 9.75 -13.85
N ARG A 223 -22.51 11.00 -13.49
CA ARG A 223 -23.53 11.93 -12.97
C ARG A 223 -24.62 12.22 -14.02
N ALA A 224 -24.26 12.37 -15.30
CA ALA A 224 -25.22 12.57 -16.39
C ALA A 224 -26.12 11.35 -16.60
N CYS A 225 -25.56 10.13 -16.65
CA CYS A 225 -26.32 8.89 -16.73
C CYS A 225 -27.24 8.72 -15.51
N ALA A 226 -26.74 9.01 -14.29
CA ALA A 226 -27.52 8.91 -13.07
C ALA A 226 -28.76 9.81 -13.10
N ALA A 227 -28.59 11.07 -13.53
CA ALA A 227 -29.70 12.03 -13.64
C ALA A 227 -30.66 11.67 -14.78
N HIS A 228 -30.14 11.35 -15.96
CA HIS A 228 -30.95 11.11 -17.15
C HIS A 228 -31.74 9.80 -17.08
N PHE A 229 -31.12 8.71 -16.61
CA PHE A 229 -31.76 7.41 -16.49
C PHE A 229 -32.39 7.15 -15.11
N GLN A 230 -32.34 8.13 -14.20
CA GLN A 230 -32.89 8.05 -12.84
C GLN A 230 -32.31 6.89 -12.02
N VAL A 231 -30.98 6.75 -12.06
CA VAL A 231 -30.21 5.70 -11.36
C VAL A 231 -29.21 6.37 -10.40
N PRO A 232 -29.62 6.77 -9.18
CA PRO A 232 -28.81 7.66 -8.33
C PRO A 232 -27.42 7.12 -7.97
N TRP A 233 -27.30 5.81 -7.70
CA TRP A 233 -26.04 5.15 -7.32
C TRP A 233 -25.00 5.18 -8.46
N PHE A 234 -25.43 5.38 -9.69
CA PHE A 234 -24.56 5.38 -10.86
C PHE A 234 -23.55 6.54 -10.82
N GLY A 235 -23.95 7.69 -10.27
CA GLY A 235 -23.09 8.88 -10.15
C GLY A 235 -21.91 8.69 -9.19
N THR A 236 -21.99 7.71 -8.30
CA THR A 236 -21.00 7.42 -7.24
C THR A 236 -20.21 6.14 -7.50
N ILE A 237 -20.29 5.56 -8.71
CA ILE A 237 -19.49 4.38 -9.08
C ILE A 237 -17.99 4.67 -8.88
N PRO A 238 -17.26 3.84 -8.12
CA PRO A 238 -15.84 4.06 -7.86
C PRO A 238 -14.97 4.05 -9.13
N ILE A 239 -14.00 4.97 -9.18
CA ILE A 239 -13.00 5.08 -10.25
C ILE A 239 -11.65 4.66 -9.69
N ALA A 240 -11.16 3.52 -10.14
CA ALA A 240 -9.81 3.03 -9.86
C ALA A 240 -8.84 3.43 -10.97
N VAL A 241 -7.60 3.72 -10.60
CA VAL A 241 -6.51 3.92 -11.56
C VAL A 241 -5.33 3.02 -11.22
N SER A 242 -4.62 2.60 -12.25
CA SER A 242 -3.32 1.94 -12.15
C SER A 242 -2.40 2.47 -13.26
N ASN A 243 -1.14 2.00 -13.27
CA ASN A 243 -0.05 2.28 -14.22
C ASN A 243 1.02 3.25 -13.71
N ASP A 244 2.20 2.69 -13.47
CA ASP A 244 3.45 3.36 -13.07
C ASP A 244 3.30 4.51 -12.07
N ILE A 245 2.32 4.40 -11.17
CA ILE A 245 1.98 5.43 -10.20
C ILE A 245 3.16 5.59 -9.24
N SER A 246 3.66 6.82 -9.14
CA SER A 246 4.77 7.21 -8.28
C SER A 246 4.28 8.19 -7.20
N GLU A 247 5.18 8.59 -6.30
CA GLU A 247 4.89 9.65 -5.32
C GLU A 247 4.47 10.96 -6.02
N GLN A 248 5.13 11.32 -7.11
CA GLN A 248 4.81 12.50 -7.92
C GLN A 248 3.40 12.40 -8.52
N SER A 249 3.00 11.23 -9.01
CA SER A 249 1.66 11.02 -9.56
C SER A 249 0.56 11.33 -8.53
N LEU A 250 0.76 10.94 -7.26
CA LEU A 250 -0.20 11.25 -6.18
C LEU A 250 -0.30 12.74 -5.89
N GLU A 251 0.84 13.44 -5.89
CA GLU A 251 0.86 14.90 -5.71
C GLU A 251 0.13 15.61 -6.84
N GLU A 252 0.31 15.15 -8.08
CA GLU A 252 -0.39 15.66 -9.26
C GLU A 252 -1.90 15.44 -9.16
N PHE A 253 -2.35 14.23 -8.80
CA PHE A 253 -3.77 13.91 -8.63
C PHE A 253 -4.45 14.81 -7.59
N ARG A 254 -3.76 15.05 -6.46
CA ARG A 254 -4.24 15.96 -5.41
C ARG A 254 -4.29 17.40 -5.91
N ARG A 255 -3.22 17.88 -6.54
CA ARG A 255 -3.11 19.26 -7.05
C ARG A 255 -4.19 19.57 -8.09
N GLU A 256 -4.52 18.60 -8.94
CA GLU A 256 -5.51 18.76 -10.01
C GLU A 256 -6.97 18.49 -9.59
N GLY A 257 -7.20 18.07 -8.35
CA GLY A 257 -8.53 17.71 -7.85
C GLY A 257 -9.15 16.55 -8.65
N SER A 258 -8.46 15.41 -8.73
CA SER A 258 -8.97 14.21 -9.41
C SER A 258 -10.24 13.65 -8.74
N GLU A 259 -11.06 12.93 -9.50
CA GLU A 259 -12.26 12.20 -9.01
C GLU A 259 -11.97 10.69 -8.85
N ILE A 260 -10.71 10.37 -8.51
CA ILE A 260 -10.20 9.01 -8.30
C ILE A 260 -10.57 8.54 -6.89
N ASP A 261 -11.09 7.32 -6.76
CA ASP A 261 -11.47 6.72 -5.48
C ASP A 261 -10.49 5.65 -4.99
N MET A 262 -9.73 5.06 -5.92
CA MET A 262 -8.83 3.95 -5.64
C MET A 262 -7.58 3.98 -6.53
N ILE A 263 -6.43 3.65 -5.94
CA ILE A 263 -5.13 3.73 -6.61
C ILE A 263 -4.40 2.39 -6.46
N GLY A 264 -4.16 1.72 -7.59
CA GLY A 264 -3.36 0.51 -7.70
C GLY A 264 -1.90 0.82 -8.00
N ILE A 265 -1.00 0.49 -7.06
CA ILE A 265 0.42 0.79 -7.18
C ILE A 265 1.22 -0.52 -7.28
N GLY A 266 2.06 -0.60 -8.31
CA GLY A 266 2.85 -1.78 -8.63
C GLY A 266 4.34 -1.58 -8.40
N THR A 267 5.08 -1.36 -9.49
CA THR A 267 6.54 -1.29 -9.52
C THR A 267 7.13 -0.34 -8.47
N ASN A 268 6.70 0.93 -8.46
CA ASN A 268 7.24 1.94 -7.55
C ASN A 268 7.08 1.60 -6.07
N LEU A 269 6.11 0.77 -5.72
CA LEU A 269 5.90 0.29 -4.36
C LEU A 269 6.84 -0.86 -4.00
N VAL A 270 6.87 -1.91 -4.83
CA VAL A 270 7.51 -3.19 -4.47
C VAL A 270 9.00 -3.26 -4.81
N THR A 271 9.48 -2.41 -5.72
CA THR A 271 10.90 -2.34 -6.11
C THR A 271 11.63 -1.15 -5.51
N CYS A 272 10.90 -0.19 -4.92
CA CYS A 272 11.46 1.01 -4.27
C CYS A 272 12.55 1.69 -5.12
N PRO A 273 12.27 2.11 -6.36
CA PRO A 273 13.31 2.42 -7.35
C PRO A 273 14.21 3.61 -6.97
N LEU A 274 13.71 4.56 -6.16
CA LEU A 274 14.51 5.68 -5.67
C LEU A 274 15.60 5.23 -4.68
N GLN A 275 15.33 4.17 -3.92
CA GLN A 275 16.25 3.60 -2.95
C GLN A 275 15.91 2.12 -2.74
N PRO A 276 16.49 1.19 -3.53
CA PRO A 276 16.12 -0.23 -3.49
C PRO A 276 16.71 -1.00 -2.29
N SER A 277 17.36 -0.31 -1.35
CA SER A 277 17.85 -0.89 -0.09
C SER A 277 17.92 0.15 1.03
N LEU A 278 17.62 -0.24 2.28
CA LEU A 278 17.75 0.66 3.43
C LEU A 278 19.19 0.85 3.90
N GLY A 279 20.07 -0.13 3.66
CA GLY A 279 21.45 -0.10 4.14
C GLY A 279 21.60 -0.57 5.59
N CYS A 280 20.73 -1.47 6.09
CA CYS A 280 20.93 -2.04 7.42
C CYS A 280 22.26 -2.79 7.50
N VAL A 281 22.91 -2.74 8.66
CA VAL A 281 24.18 -3.40 8.93
C VAL A 281 24.06 -4.34 10.13
N TYR A 282 24.84 -5.42 10.12
CA TYR A 282 25.04 -6.32 11.24
C TYR A 282 26.46 -6.15 11.75
N LYS A 283 26.63 -5.99 13.07
CA LYS A 283 27.93 -5.66 13.69
C LYS A 283 28.07 -6.32 15.05
N LEU A 284 29.24 -6.90 15.29
CA LEU A 284 29.65 -7.37 16.61
C LEU A 284 29.94 -6.17 17.51
N VAL A 285 29.24 -6.06 18.64
CA VAL A 285 29.43 -4.98 19.62
C VAL A 285 30.08 -5.45 20.91
N GLU A 286 30.08 -6.76 21.18
CA GLU A 286 30.69 -7.36 22.36
C GLU A 286 30.99 -8.85 22.12
N VAL A 287 32.12 -9.34 22.63
CA VAL A 287 32.46 -10.77 22.66
C VAL A 287 33.08 -11.13 24.00
N ASN A 288 32.66 -12.24 24.61
CA ASN A 288 33.16 -12.72 25.92
C ASN A 288 33.18 -11.63 27.01
N GLY A 289 32.13 -10.79 27.06
CA GLY A 289 32.03 -9.68 28.03
C GLY A 289 32.89 -8.45 27.69
N SER A 290 33.65 -8.48 26.60
CA SER A 290 34.52 -7.38 26.17
C SER A 290 33.88 -6.59 25.03
N PRO A 291 33.66 -5.26 25.18
CA PRO A 291 33.12 -4.43 24.13
C PRO A 291 34.02 -4.40 22.88
N CYS A 292 33.42 -4.36 21.70
CA CYS A 292 34.12 -4.31 20.42
C CYS A 292 33.78 -3.01 19.66
N LEU A 293 34.81 -2.32 19.20
CA LEU A 293 34.72 -1.12 18.38
C LEU A 293 35.40 -1.40 17.03
N LYS A 294 34.65 -1.25 15.93
CA LYS A 294 35.23 -1.20 14.59
C LYS A 294 35.63 0.24 14.28
N LEU A 295 36.93 0.47 14.17
CA LEU A 295 37.50 1.71 13.63
C LEU A 295 37.48 1.69 12.10
N THR A 296 37.34 2.87 11.51
CA THR A 296 37.24 3.09 10.07
C THR A 296 37.65 4.53 9.77
N GLU A 297 38.19 4.77 8.58
CA GLU A 297 38.56 6.12 8.12
C GLU A 297 37.35 7.03 7.93
N ASP A 298 36.18 6.42 7.70
CA ASP A 298 34.88 7.10 7.67
C ASP A 298 34.24 7.07 9.06
N GLU A 299 34.27 8.20 9.76
CA GLU A 299 33.79 8.32 11.13
C GLU A 299 32.32 7.94 11.30
N GLU A 300 31.47 8.18 10.28
CA GLU A 300 30.04 7.83 10.32
C GLU A 300 29.80 6.31 10.31
N LYS A 301 30.81 5.53 9.88
CA LYS A 301 30.75 4.06 9.87
C LYS A 301 31.33 3.41 11.12
N MET A 302 31.79 4.21 12.09
CA MET A 302 32.24 3.68 13.38
C MET A 302 31.08 3.09 14.16
N THR A 303 31.30 1.92 14.75
CA THR A 303 30.26 1.22 15.52
C THR A 303 30.30 1.65 16.98
N ILE A 304 29.15 1.83 17.63
CA ILE A 304 29.13 2.08 19.08
C ILE A 304 29.34 0.73 19.82
N PRO A 305 30.35 0.61 20.70
CA PRO A 305 30.67 -0.65 21.37
C PRO A 305 29.65 -1.02 22.46
N GLY A 306 29.74 -2.25 22.96
CA GLY A 306 29.00 -2.73 24.14
C GLY A 306 27.55 -3.14 23.87
N ARG A 307 26.98 -3.91 24.80
CA ARG A 307 25.54 -4.21 24.85
C ARG A 307 24.74 -2.99 25.28
N LYS A 308 23.70 -2.67 24.50
CA LYS A 308 22.93 -1.43 24.64
C LYS A 308 21.46 -1.72 24.90
N ALA A 309 20.83 -0.94 25.75
CA ALA A 309 19.38 -0.79 25.79
C ALA A 309 18.99 0.49 25.04
N VAL A 310 17.84 0.46 24.37
CA VAL A 310 17.34 1.59 23.58
C VAL A 310 15.99 2.04 24.11
N TYR A 311 15.83 3.34 24.30
CA TYR A 311 14.62 3.95 24.83
C TYR A 311 14.16 5.09 23.94
N ARG A 312 12.88 5.13 23.60
CA ARG A 312 12.27 6.28 22.93
C ARG A 312 11.75 7.26 23.95
N LEU A 313 12.18 8.52 23.82
CA LEU A 313 11.80 9.61 24.71
C LEU A 313 10.70 10.46 24.06
N TYR A 314 9.66 10.76 24.85
CA TYR A 314 8.49 11.52 24.41
C TYR A 314 8.39 12.87 25.10
N ASP A 315 7.96 13.88 24.35
CA ASP A 315 7.69 15.22 24.85
C ASP A 315 6.31 15.31 25.52
N ALA A 316 5.99 16.46 26.11
CA ALA A 316 4.70 16.69 26.77
C ALA A 316 3.50 16.68 25.80
N ALA A 317 3.74 16.83 24.50
CA ALA A 317 2.73 16.73 23.45
C ALA A 317 2.52 15.29 22.96
N GLY A 318 3.29 14.33 23.48
CA GLY A 318 3.22 12.92 23.11
C GLY A 318 3.95 12.56 21.81
N HIS A 319 4.78 13.45 21.28
CA HIS A 319 5.63 13.12 20.12
C HIS A 319 6.97 12.53 20.61
N PRO A 320 7.48 11.49 19.95
CA PRO A 320 8.82 11.02 20.22
C PRO A 320 9.81 12.05 19.64
N PHE A 321 10.77 12.47 20.46
CA PHE A 321 11.72 13.52 20.09
C PHE A 321 13.19 13.05 20.05
N MET A 322 13.50 11.90 20.62
CA MET A 322 14.80 11.22 20.47
C MET A 322 14.75 9.74 20.87
N ASP A 323 15.71 8.97 20.38
CA ASP A 323 15.98 7.59 20.83
C ASP A 323 17.29 7.58 21.63
N LEU A 324 17.21 7.33 22.95
CA LEU A 324 18.35 7.24 23.84
C LEU A 324 18.95 5.83 23.81
N MET A 325 20.25 5.73 23.55
CA MET A 325 21.03 4.52 23.77
C MET A 325 21.82 4.60 25.08
N ALA A 326 21.69 3.57 25.92
CA ALA A 326 22.47 3.40 27.15
C ALA A 326 23.04 1.98 27.20
N LEU A 327 24.05 1.72 28.03
CA LEU A 327 24.48 0.34 28.30
C LEU A 327 23.36 -0.44 28.98
N GLU A 328 23.29 -1.75 28.73
CA GLU A 328 22.28 -2.63 29.34
C GLU A 328 22.38 -2.66 30.88
N GLU A 329 23.56 -2.36 31.44
CA GLU A 329 23.84 -2.32 32.88
C GLU A 329 23.53 -0.96 33.54
N GLU A 330 23.25 0.08 32.74
CA GLU A 330 22.90 1.39 33.26
C GLU A 330 21.48 1.41 33.85
N PRO A 331 21.22 2.27 34.85
CA PRO A 331 19.87 2.46 35.39
C PRO A 331 18.87 2.85 34.31
N LEU A 332 17.65 2.29 34.41
CA LEU A 332 16.56 2.62 33.49
C LEU A 332 16.23 4.12 33.55
N PRO A 333 16.19 4.83 32.40
CA PRO A 333 15.74 6.20 32.37
C PRO A 333 14.26 6.27 32.78
N SER A 334 13.91 7.26 33.61
CA SER A 334 12.56 7.43 34.15
C SER A 334 11.90 8.71 33.63
N ALA A 335 10.58 8.67 33.46
CA ALA A 335 9.78 9.83 33.12
C ALA A 335 9.92 10.93 34.18
N GLY A 336 10.03 12.19 33.75
CA GLY A 336 10.17 13.35 34.63
C GLY A 336 11.56 13.53 35.26
N GLN A 337 12.50 12.60 35.01
CA GLN A 337 13.88 12.71 35.47
C GLN A 337 14.73 13.51 34.48
N GLU A 338 15.60 14.39 34.97
CA GLU A 338 16.62 15.04 34.14
C GLU A 338 17.70 14.03 33.73
N LEU A 339 17.93 13.94 32.42
CA LEU A 339 18.95 13.08 31.80
C LEU A 339 20.00 13.95 31.13
N GLY A 340 21.27 13.70 31.45
CA GLY A 340 22.41 14.23 30.70
C GLY A 340 22.70 13.33 29.51
N ILE A 341 22.58 13.86 28.30
CA ILE A 341 22.73 13.12 27.04
C ILE A 341 23.83 13.73 26.18
N ARG A 342 24.36 12.92 25.26
CA ARG A 342 25.24 13.37 24.18
C ARG A 342 24.63 12.92 22.86
N VAL A 343 24.38 13.88 21.98
CA VAL A 343 23.77 13.59 20.68
C VAL A 343 24.85 13.05 19.75
N LEU A 344 24.55 11.96 19.03
CA LEU A 344 25.47 11.42 18.03
C LEU A 344 25.86 12.49 16.99
N GLY A 345 27.15 12.57 16.69
CA GLY A 345 27.75 13.62 15.86
C GLY A 345 28.08 14.93 16.58
N ARG A 346 27.68 15.11 17.85
CA ARG A 346 28.03 16.26 18.71
C ARG A 346 28.45 15.82 20.11
N LEU A 347 29.38 14.86 20.16
CA LEU A 347 29.74 14.16 21.41
C LEU A 347 30.50 15.00 22.44
N GLU A 348 30.98 16.19 22.05
CA GLU A 348 31.68 17.12 22.93
C GLU A 348 30.73 17.90 23.85
N GLU A 349 29.45 17.99 23.47
CA GLU A 349 28.44 18.74 24.20
C GLU A 349 27.52 17.80 24.99
N THR A 350 27.33 18.09 26.27
CA THR A 350 26.29 17.42 27.07
C THR A 350 25.06 18.31 27.12
N THR A 351 23.93 17.76 26.65
CA THR A 351 22.62 18.42 26.71
C THR A 351 21.79 17.79 27.81
N LYS A 352 20.92 18.57 28.45
CA LYS A 352 19.97 18.07 29.45
C LYS A 352 18.58 17.98 28.87
N VAL A 353 17.91 16.86 29.11
CA VAL A 353 16.51 16.64 28.67
C VAL A 353 15.68 16.05 29.80
N ILE A 354 14.37 16.32 29.78
CA ILE A 354 13.41 15.77 30.73
C ILE A 354 12.27 15.14 29.92
N PRO A 355 12.26 13.80 29.73
CA PRO A 355 11.20 13.14 28.97
C PRO A 355 9.91 13.06 29.80
N THR A 356 8.76 13.22 29.14
CA THR A 356 7.45 13.01 29.77
C THR A 356 7.09 11.51 29.81
N THR A 357 7.55 10.76 28.82
CA THR A 357 7.40 9.30 28.77
C THR A 357 8.66 8.68 28.19
N VAL A 358 8.99 7.49 28.68
CA VAL A 358 10.14 6.69 28.27
C VAL A 358 9.63 5.31 27.87
N GLU A 359 9.87 4.91 26.63
CA GLU A 359 9.46 3.60 26.11
C GLU A 359 10.70 2.75 25.77
N PRO A 360 10.90 1.58 26.39
CA PRO A 360 11.93 0.64 25.94
C PRO A 360 11.57 0.08 24.56
N LEU A 361 12.49 0.12 23.60
CA LEU A 361 12.21 -0.29 22.22
C LEU A 361 12.49 -1.78 21.92
N HIS A 362 13.30 -2.45 22.74
CA HIS A 362 13.64 -3.86 22.55
C HIS A 362 12.80 -4.77 23.44
N HIS A 363 12.24 -5.81 22.82
CA HIS A 363 11.51 -6.88 23.49
C HIS A 363 12.16 -8.22 23.18
N THR A 364 12.17 -9.14 24.16
CA THR A 364 12.72 -10.48 23.95
C THR A 364 11.67 -11.39 23.32
N TYR A 365 11.76 -11.61 22.01
CA TYR A 365 10.87 -12.55 21.30
C TYR A 365 11.39 -13.99 21.28
N PHE A 366 12.70 -14.18 21.42
CA PHE A 366 13.34 -15.50 21.33
C PHE A 366 14.46 -15.60 22.37
N ARG A 367 14.42 -16.65 23.18
CA ARG A 367 15.41 -16.94 24.22
C ARG A 367 15.67 -18.44 24.28
N ASP A 368 16.94 -18.82 24.30
CA ASP A 368 17.38 -20.21 24.49
C ASP A 368 16.69 -21.23 23.60
N GLY A 369 16.49 -20.89 22.32
CA GLY A 369 15.86 -21.78 21.34
C GLY A 369 14.33 -21.74 21.32
N GLN A 370 13.69 -20.93 22.16
CA GLN A 370 12.24 -20.88 22.33
C GLN A 370 11.68 -19.48 22.07
N VAL A 371 10.48 -19.44 21.49
CA VAL A 371 9.70 -18.20 21.34
C VAL A 371 9.11 -17.84 22.72
N CYS A 372 9.39 -16.63 23.20
CA CYS A 372 9.00 -16.20 24.55
C CYS A 372 7.59 -15.60 24.62
N GLU A 373 7.13 -15.00 23.53
CA GLU A 373 5.86 -14.28 23.45
C GLU A 373 5.16 -14.61 22.13
N PRO A 374 3.82 -14.66 22.10
CA PRO A 374 3.09 -14.82 20.86
C PRO A 374 3.38 -13.63 19.93
N LEU A 375 3.62 -13.93 18.65
CA LEU A 375 3.80 -12.87 17.66
C LEU A 375 2.48 -12.11 17.46
N PRO A 376 2.52 -10.77 17.34
CA PRO A 376 1.32 -9.98 17.09
C PRO A 376 0.72 -10.36 15.73
N SER A 377 -0.60 -10.32 15.65
CA SER A 377 -1.34 -10.49 14.40
C SER A 377 -1.04 -9.34 13.43
N LEU A 378 -1.22 -9.61 12.13
CA LEU A 378 -0.96 -8.60 11.10
C LEU A 378 -1.79 -7.31 11.29
N PRO A 379 -3.09 -7.35 11.67
CA PRO A 379 -3.86 -6.15 12.01
C PRO A 379 -3.27 -5.37 13.19
N GLU A 380 -2.82 -6.04 14.27
CA GLU A 380 -2.19 -5.36 15.42
C GLU A 380 -0.91 -4.64 15.00
N VAL A 381 -0.06 -5.30 14.18
CA VAL A 381 1.16 -4.68 13.64
C VAL A 381 0.84 -3.47 12.76
N ARG A 382 -0.19 -3.57 11.92
CA ARG A 382 -0.65 -2.45 11.06
C ARG A 382 -1.16 -1.29 11.90
N THR A 383 -2.02 -1.55 12.89
CA THR A 383 -2.54 -0.53 13.80
C THR A 383 -1.41 0.15 14.57
N HIS A 384 -0.48 -0.63 15.12
CA HIS A 384 0.69 -0.10 15.81
C HIS A 384 1.55 0.79 14.91
N ALA A 385 1.79 0.38 13.67
CA ALA A 385 2.54 1.18 12.69
C ALA A 385 1.82 2.50 12.38
N GLN A 386 0.51 2.47 12.13
CA GLN A 386 -0.27 3.67 11.84
C GLN A 386 -0.32 4.64 13.04
N VAL A 387 -0.56 4.13 14.25
CA VAL A 387 -0.54 4.93 15.48
C VAL A 387 0.84 5.55 15.69
N SER A 388 1.91 4.75 15.60
CA SER A 388 3.27 5.24 15.80
C SER A 388 3.66 6.33 14.79
N LEU A 389 3.25 6.18 13.51
CA LEU A 389 3.47 7.20 12.49
C LEU A 389 2.64 8.46 12.74
N SER A 390 1.44 8.34 13.30
CA SER A 390 0.61 9.49 13.64
C SER A 390 1.19 10.32 14.78
N LEU A 391 1.92 9.68 15.71
CA LEU A 391 2.62 10.32 16.82
C LEU A 391 3.93 10.99 16.41
N LEU A 392 4.48 10.71 15.23
CA LEU A 392 5.68 11.43 14.78
C LEU A 392 5.36 12.92 14.56
N SER A 393 6.27 13.79 14.99
CA SER A 393 6.14 15.22 14.75
C SER A 393 6.04 15.53 13.25
N PRO A 394 5.33 16.62 12.86
CA PRO A 394 5.25 17.02 11.45
C PRO A 394 6.62 17.27 10.80
N ALA A 395 7.66 17.60 11.59
CA ALA A 395 9.02 17.83 11.10
C ALA A 395 9.72 16.53 10.66
N HIS A 396 9.49 15.42 11.37
CA HIS A 396 10.06 14.11 11.05
C HIS A 396 9.24 13.35 10.00
N ARG A 397 7.96 13.69 9.82
CA ARG A 397 7.06 13.07 8.82
C ARG A 397 7.20 13.62 7.41
N ARG A 398 7.99 14.68 7.21
CA ARG A 398 8.17 15.29 5.88
C ARG A 398 8.84 14.29 4.95
N LEU A 399 8.38 14.23 3.71
CA LEU A 399 8.94 13.34 2.70
C LEU A 399 10.16 13.92 2.00
N GLN A 400 10.24 15.25 1.96
CA GLN A 400 11.37 16.02 1.46
C GLN A 400 11.99 16.78 2.63
N GLU A 401 13.32 16.69 2.73
CA GLU A 401 14.14 17.40 3.74
C GLU A 401 13.55 17.35 5.17
N PRO A 402 13.28 16.15 5.72
CA PRO A 402 12.85 16.03 7.11
C PRO A 402 13.95 16.50 8.06
N GLN A 403 13.56 16.99 9.24
CA GLN A 403 14.53 17.26 10.30
C GLN A 403 15.20 15.95 10.75
N PRO A 404 16.53 15.93 10.98
CA PRO A 404 17.20 14.75 11.52
C PRO A 404 16.63 14.38 12.89
N TYR A 405 16.33 13.09 13.08
CA TYR A 405 15.86 12.58 14.36
C TYR A 405 17.06 12.37 15.30
N PRO A 406 17.10 13.00 16.49
CA PRO A 406 18.21 12.85 17.42
C PRO A 406 18.31 11.43 18.01
N VAL A 407 19.55 10.98 18.19
CA VAL A 407 19.93 9.72 18.83
C VAL A 407 21.03 9.98 19.84
#